data_AF-A0A642KI82-F1
#
_entry.id   AF-A0A642KI82-F1
#
_cell.length_a   1.000
_cell.length_b   1.000
_cell.length_c   1.000
_cell.angle_alpha   90.00
_cell.angle_beta   90.00
_cell.angle_gamma   90.00
#
_symmetry.space_group_name_H-M   'P 1'
#
loop_
_entity.id
_entity.type
_entity.pdbx_description
1 polymer ?
#
loop_
_entity_poly.entity_id
_entity_poly.type
_entity_poly.pdbx_seq_one_letter_code
_entity_poly.pdbx_strand_id
1 'polypeptide(L)'
;MERSQYLQHPLVEGVVYEITDSKVEIACPHTIFLCAHRATEIPLSEVEQLFRKLKKEAKDSGKVKLKGVSKFLPVIRTLYPSYHMGVEQTNKLFSEIVEMVRKIEADGIHMGCSDDELLREARGKEEKIKSFSYRNTDYFRYVEHYQNIRDILSNKPWKGENVIKEVIRLA
;
A
#
# COMPACT_ATOMS: atom_id res chain seq x y z
N MET A 1 22.60 -5.71 -24.23
CA MET A 1 22.86 -7.12 -24.58
C MET A 1 21.63 -7.64 -25.27
N GLU A 2 21.75 -8.46 -26.31
CA GLU A 2 20.58 -9.07 -26.94
C GLU A 2 19.94 -10.09 -25.98
N ARG A 3 18.60 -10.16 -25.93
CA ARG A 3 17.89 -11.08 -25.01
C ARG A 3 18.33 -12.53 -25.18
N SER A 4 18.60 -12.96 -26.40
CA SER A 4 19.08 -14.31 -26.70
C SER A 4 20.44 -14.63 -26.07
N GLN A 5 21.31 -13.63 -25.91
CA GLN A 5 22.61 -13.78 -25.25
C GLN A 5 22.45 -13.88 -23.73
N TYR A 6 21.58 -13.04 -23.15
CA TYR A 6 21.27 -13.08 -21.71
C TYR A 6 20.77 -14.47 -21.27
N LEU A 7 19.84 -15.07 -22.03
CA LEU A 7 19.25 -16.37 -21.71
C LEU A 7 20.26 -17.55 -21.80
N GLN A 8 21.48 -17.34 -22.31
CA GLN A 8 22.54 -18.36 -22.28
C GLN A 8 23.30 -18.39 -20.95
N HIS A 9 23.14 -17.37 -20.10
CA HIS A 9 23.82 -17.34 -18.81
C HIS A 9 23.25 -18.43 -17.87
N PRO A 10 24.00 -18.90 -16.87
CA PRO A 10 23.46 -19.82 -15.88
C PRO A 10 22.29 -19.20 -15.11
N LEU A 11 21.34 -20.03 -14.65
CA LEU A 11 20.28 -19.60 -13.75
C LEU A 11 20.86 -19.21 -12.38
N VAL A 12 20.19 -18.28 -11.71
CA VAL A 12 20.44 -17.98 -10.29
C VAL A 12 19.82 -19.08 -9.45
N GLU A 13 20.62 -19.67 -8.55
CA GLU A 13 20.15 -20.76 -7.69
C GLU A 13 19.15 -20.28 -6.63
N GLY A 14 18.16 -21.14 -6.34
CA GLY A 14 17.22 -20.93 -5.24
C GLY A 14 16.21 -19.80 -5.46
N VAL A 15 15.98 -19.37 -6.70
CA VAL A 15 14.93 -18.41 -7.03
C VAL A 15 13.55 -19.06 -6.87
N VAL A 16 12.67 -18.36 -6.15
CA VAL A 16 11.27 -18.71 -5.90
C VAL A 16 10.39 -17.62 -6.49
N TYR A 17 9.31 -18.05 -7.14
CA TYR A 17 8.27 -17.20 -7.70
C TYR A 17 6.99 -17.40 -6.90
N GLU A 18 6.50 -16.33 -6.30
CA GLU A 18 5.19 -16.30 -5.66
C GLU A 18 4.26 -15.43 -6.51
N ILE A 19 3.23 -16.05 -7.10
CA ILE A 19 2.23 -15.35 -7.90
C ILE A 19 0.86 -15.69 -7.34
N THR A 20 0.23 -14.71 -6.68
CA THR A 20 -1.11 -14.83 -6.11
C THR A 20 -1.99 -13.68 -6.59
N ASP A 21 -3.28 -13.73 -6.25
CA ASP A 21 -4.21 -12.63 -6.55
C ASP A 21 -3.85 -11.31 -5.85
N SER A 22 -3.10 -11.36 -4.75
CA SER A 22 -2.79 -10.19 -3.91
C SER A 22 -1.32 -9.79 -3.88
N LYS A 23 -0.41 -10.68 -4.30
CA LYS A 23 1.04 -10.50 -4.20
C LYS A 23 1.74 -11.14 -5.39
N VAL A 24 2.76 -10.46 -5.89
CA VAL A 24 3.81 -11.05 -6.73
C VAL A 24 5.15 -10.84 -6.06
N GLU A 25 5.98 -11.87 -6.04
CA GLU A 25 7.36 -11.77 -5.56
C GLU A 25 8.28 -12.73 -6.31
N ILE A 26 9.48 -12.22 -6.63
CA ILE A 26 10.60 -13.02 -7.13
C ILE A 26 11.74 -12.82 -6.14
N ALA A 27 12.16 -13.89 -5.47
CA ALA A 27 13.18 -13.80 -4.45
C ALA A 27 14.08 -15.05 -4.43
N CYS A 28 15.30 -14.89 -3.96
CA CYS A 28 16.16 -15.97 -3.48
C CYS A 28 16.57 -15.67 -2.02
N PRO A 29 17.24 -16.59 -1.31
CA PRO A 29 17.56 -16.43 0.12
C PRO A 29 18.27 -15.12 0.51
N HIS A 30 18.93 -14.45 -0.43
CA HIS A 30 19.73 -13.25 -0.17
C HIS A 30 19.26 -12.01 -0.94
N THR A 31 18.23 -12.10 -1.77
CA THR A 31 17.80 -10.98 -2.63
C THR A 31 16.32 -11.07 -2.98
N ILE A 32 15.63 -9.94 -2.88
CA ILE A 32 14.30 -9.76 -3.48
C ILE A 32 14.51 -9.03 -4.81
N PHE A 33 14.16 -9.69 -5.91
CA PHE A 33 14.31 -9.11 -7.24
C PHE A 33 13.14 -8.21 -7.61
N LEU A 34 11.94 -8.52 -7.12
CA LEU A 34 10.71 -7.81 -7.41
C LEU A 34 9.71 -8.16 -6.31
N CYS A 35 9.00 -7.17 -5.74
CA CYS A 35 7.89 -7.43 -4.82
C CYS A 35 6.78 -6.39 -5.03
N ALA A 36 5.59 -6.84 -5.41
CA ALA A 36 4.46 -5.97 -5.64
C ALA A 36 3.19 -6.53 -4.99
N HIS A 37 2.33 -5.63 -4.53
CA HIS A 37 1.06 -5.97 -3.90
C HIS A 37 -0.11 -5.33 -4.65
N ARG A 38 -1.22 -6.06 -4.72
CA ARG A 38 -2.50 -5.50 -5.15
C ARG A 38 -3.01 -4.55 -4.06
N ALA A 39 -3.45 -3.37 -4.45
CA ALA A 39 -4.06 -2.41 -3.54
C ALA A 39 -5.49 -2.84 -3.19
N THR A 40 -5.80 -2.86 -1.90
CA THR A 40 -7.17 -2.98 -1.41
C THR A 40 -7.76 -1.59 -1.27
N GLU A 41 -8.91 -1.35 -1.92
CA GLU A 41 -9.60 -0.07 -1.79
C GLU A 41 -10.19 0.08 -0.39
N ILE A 42 -10.01 1.27 0.19
CA ILE A 42 -10.67 1.74 1.39
C ILE A 42 -11.84 2.62 0.91
N PRO A 43 -13.09 2.17 1.08
CA PRO A 43 -14.24 2.94 0.64
C PRO A 43 -14.40 4.23 1.45
N LEU A 44 -14.79 5.32 0.80
CA LEU A 44 -15.13 6.57 1.48
C LEU A 44 -16.16 6.38 2.60
N SER A 45 -17.16 5.52 2.36
CA SER A 45 -18.19 5.19 3.33
C SER A 45 -17.63 4.55 4.60
N GLU A 46 -16.58 3.75 4.51
CA GLU A 46 -15.92 3.13 5.66
C GLU A 46 -15.25 4.20 6.54
N VAL A 47 -14.50 5.12 5.92
CA VAL A 47 -13.87 6.24 6.65
C VAL A 47 -14.92 7.10 7.34
N GLU A 48 -16.02 7.40 6.65
CA GLU A 48 -17.14 8.16 7.22
C GLU A 48 -17.79 7.45 8.41
N GLN A 49 -17.99 6.13 8.32
CA GLN A 49 -18.56 5.32 9.39
C GLN A 49 -17.64 5.25 10.60
N LEU A 50 -16.34 5.02 10.39
CA LEU A 50 -15.33 5.01 11.45
C LEU A 50 -15.27 6.37 12.15
N PHE A 51 -15.32 7.47 11.39
CA PHE A 51 -15.35 8.81 11.95
C PHE A 51 -16.61 9.06 12.81
N ARG A 52 -17.79 8.63 12.35
CA ARG A 52 -19.04 8.71 13.14
C ARG A 52 -18.93 7.89 14.42
N LYS A 53 -18.36 6.68 14.35
CA LYS A 53 -18.11 5.82 15.51
C LYS A 53 -17.19 6.51 16.52
N LEU A 54 -16.08 7.08 16.07
CA LEU A 54 -15.15 7.82 16.93
C LEU A 54 -15.82 8.99 17.63
N LYS A 55 -16.64 9.78 16.92
CA LYS A 55 -17.41 10.87 17.53
C LYS A 55 -18.37 10.37 18.62
N LYS A 56 -19.03 9.24 18.37
CA LYS A 56 -19.93 8.63 19.36
C LYS A 56 -19.16 8.17 20.60
N GLU A 57 -18.09 7.39 20.42
CA GLU A 57 -17.28 6.91 21.54
C GLU A 57 -16.64 8.05 22.34
N ALA A 58 -16.18 9.11 21.67
CA ALA A 58 -15.65 10.30 22.32
C ALA A 58 -16.71 10.97 23.21
N LYS A 59 -17.93 11.15 22.69
CA LYS A 59 -19.07 11.70 23.44
C LYS A 59 -19.43 10.82 24.64
N ASP A 60 -19.59 9.52 24.41
CA ASP A 60 -20.01 8.55 25.42
C ASP A 60 -18.98 8.44 26.55
N SER A 61 -17.69 8.58 26.24
CA SER A 61 -16.63 8.55 27.26
C SER A 61 -16.65 9.75 28.21
N GLY A 62 -17.10 10.92 27.75
CA GLY A 62 -16.91 12.20 28.45
C GLY A 62 -15.45 12.65 28.66
N LYS A 63 -14.47 11.80 28.31
CA LYS A 63 -13.03 12.00 28.55
C LYS A 63 -12.29 12.52 27.32
N VAL A 64 -12.89 12.47 26.13
CA VAL A 64 -12.20 12.78 24.87
C VAL A 64 -12.61 14.15 24.33
N LYS A 65 -11.61 14.96 23.96
CA LYS A 65 -11.78 16.17 23.15
C LYS A 65 -11.20 15.96 21.75
N LEU A 66 -12.07 15.92 20.75
CA LEU A 66 -11.66 15.84 19.34
C LEU A 66 -11.33 17.23 18.79
N LYS A 67 -10.16 17.39 18.18
CA LYS A 67 -9.76 18.59 17.42
C LYS A 67 -9.78 18.31 15.92
N GLY A 68 -10.21 19.30 15.13
CA GLY A 68 -10.27 19.18 13.66
C GLY A 68 -11.56 18.55 13.11
N VAL A 69 -12.56 18.29 13.96
CA VAL A 69 -13.82 17.59 13.59
C VAL A 69 -14.52 18.20 12.38
N SER A 70 -14.60 19.53 12.29
CA SER A 70 -15.28 20.22 11.18
C SER A 70 -14.53 20.13 9.86
N LYS A 71 -13.20 19.96 9.89
CA LYS A 71 -12.34 19.91 8.70
C LYS A 71 -12.07 18.50 8.21
N PHE A 72 -12.20 17.49 9.07
CA PHE A 72 -11.85 16.11 8.75
C PHE A 72 -12.58 15.57 7.52
N LEU A 73 -13.92 15.51 7.54
CA LEU A 73 -14.69 14.97 6.39
C LEU A 73 -14.47 15.76 5.09
N PRO A 74 -14.46 17.11 5.08
CA PRO A 74 -14.07 17.86 3.90
C PRO A 74 -12.72 17.42 3.31
N VAL A 75 -11.68 17.28 4.15
CA VAL A 75 -10.34 16.84 3.71
C VAL A 75 -10.39 15.45 3.09
N ILE A 76 -11.02 14.47 3.76
CA ILE A 76 -11.13 13.10 3.24
C ILE A 76 -11.86 13.05 1.89
N ARG A 77 -12.96 13.79 1.76
CA ARG A 77 -13.73 13.85 0.51
C ARG A 77 -12.95 14.51 -0.62
N THR A 78 -12.10 15.50 -0.31
CA THR A 78 -11.19 16.10 -1.30
C THR A 78 -10.09 15.13 -1.74
N LEU A 79 -9.55 14.33 -0.82
CA LEU A 79 -8.50 13.36 -1.12
C LEU A 79 -9.00 12.14 -1.89
N TYR A 80 -10.26 11.72 -1.67
CA TYR A 80 -10.78 10.44 -2.14
C TYR A 80 -10.68 10.22 -3.66
N PRO A 81 -11.01 11.18 -4.56
CA PRO A 81 -10.89 10.95 -5.99
C PRO A 81 -9.45 10.63 -6.45
N SER A 82 -8.47 11.39 -5.94
CA SER A 82 -7.05 11.15 -6.22
C SER A 82 -6.57 9.81 -5.65
N TYR A 83 -7.01 9.46 -4.44
CA TYR A 83 -6.73 8.18 -3.82
C TYR A 83 -7.29 7.00 -4.64
N HIS A 84 -8.56 7.07 -5.03
CA HIS A 84 -9.25 6.04 -5.80
C HIS A 84 -8.54 5.80 -7.14
N MET A 85 -8.21 6.88 -7.86
CA MET A 85 -7.42 6.78 -9.09
C MET A 85 -6.04 6.15 -8.84
N GLY A 86 -5.40 6.43 -7.71
CA GLY A 86 -4.14 5.78 -7.31
C GLY A 86 -4.29 4.28 -7.06
N VAL A 87 -5.41 3.83 -6.47
CA VAL A 87 -5.74 2.40 -6.31
C VAL A 87 -5.93 1.74 -7.67
N GLU A 88 -6.72 2.33 -8.57
CA GLU A 88 -6.94 1.80 -9.92
C GLU A 88 -5.63 1.68 -10.71
N GLN A 89 -4.79 2.72 -10.68
CA GLN A 89 -3.48 2.72 -11.33
C GLN A 89 -2.54 1.67 -10.74
N THR A 90 -2.53 1.52 -9.41
CA THR A 90 -1.74 0.48 -8.73
C THR A 90 -2.19 -0.91 -9.15
N ASN A 91 -3.49 -1.17 -9.19
CA ASN A 91 -4.03 -2.49 -9.55
C ASN A 91 -3.84 -2.82 -11.03
N LYS A 92 -3.89 -1.81 -11.91
CA LYS A 92 -3.52 -1.96 -13.32
C LYS A 92 -2.05 -2.36 -13.47
N LEU A 93 -1.14 -1.60 -12.86
CA LEU A 93 0.29 -1.89 -12.89
C LEU A 93 0.61 -3.26 -12.28
N PHE A 94 -0.05 -3.64 -11.19
CA PHE A 94 0.09 -4.96 -10.58
C PHE A 94 -0.30 -6.07 -11.56
N SER A 95 -1.40 -5.91 -12.29
CA SER A 95 -1.85 -6.90 -13.28
C SER A 95 -0.87 -7.03 -14.44
N GLU A 96 -0.32 -5.91 -14.92
CA GLU A 96 0.74 -5.91 -15.94
C GLU A 96 2.01 -6.60 -15.43
N ILE A 97 2.40 -6.36 -14.17
CA ILE A 97 3.52 -7.02 -13.52
C ILE A 97 3.28 -8.55 -13.45
N VAL A 98 2.09 -9.01 -13.06
CA VAL A 98 1.77 -10.45 -13.00
C VAL A 98 2.00 -11.15 -14.34
N GLU A 99 1.55 -10.53 -15.44
CA GLU A 99 1.78 -11.07 -16.79
C GLU A 99 3.27 -11.08 -17.18
N MET A 100 4.06 -10.11 -16.71
CA MET A 100 5.51 -10.09 -16.90
C MET A 100 6.20 -11.18 -16.07
N VAL A 101 5.82 -11.35 -14.81
CA VAL A 101 6.43 -12.34 -13.92
C VAL A 101 6.18 -13.76 -14.41
N ARG A 102 5.00 -14.07 -14.97
CA ARG A 102 4.74 -15.38 -15.60
C ARG A 102 5.70 -15.70 -16.75
N LYS A 103 6.09 -14.69 -17.53
CA LYS A 103 7.08 -14.86 -18.61
C LYS A 103 8.48 -15.03 -18.02
N ILE A 104 8.86 -14.20 -17.04
CA ILE A 104 10.14 -14.30 -16.32
C ILE A 104 10.28 -15.67 -15.63
N GLU A 105 9.21 -16.22 -15.07
CA GLU A 105 9.19 -17.55 -14.46
C GLU A 105 9.44 -18.65 -15.50
N ALA A 106 8.86 -18.52 -16.69
CA ALA A 106 9.08 -19.48 -17.79
C ALA A 106 10.53 -19.46 -18.31
N ASP A 107 11.16 -18.28 -18.34
CA ASP A 107 12.56 -18.13 -18.75
C ASP A 107 13.54 -18.53 -17.62
N GLY A 108 13.20 -18.19 -16.38
CA GLY A 108 14.10 -18.21 -15.23
C GLY A 108 14.88 -16.89 -15.06
N ILE A 109 15.36 -16.62 -13.84
CA ILE A 109 16.32 -15.53 -13.59
C ILE A 109 17.73 -16.03 -13.86
N HIS A 110 18.41 -15.44 -14.84
CA HIS A 110 19.80 -15.77 -15.16
C HIS A 110 20.80 -14.80 -14.51
N MET A 111 22.03 -15.26 -14.31
CA MET A 111 23.17 -14.47 -13.84
C MET A 111 23.36 -13.23 -14.73
N GLY A 112 23.64 -12.09 -14.11
CA GLY A 112 23.62 -10.80 -14.82
C GLY A 112 22.21 -10.27 -15.07
N CYS A 113 21.24 -10.61 -14.22
CA CYS A 113 19.84 -10.20 -14.32
C CYS A 113 19.59 -8.68 -14.43
N SER A 114 20.60 -7.83 -14.21
CA SER A 114 20.54 -6.40 -14.52
C SER A 114 20.34 -6.12 -16.01
N ASP A 115 20.76 -7.04 -16.88
CA ASP A 115 20.57 -6.97 -18.34
C ASP A 115 19.21 -7.50 -18.80
N ASP A 116 18.42 -8.13 -17.90
CA ASP A 116 17.08 -8.60 -18.22
C ASP A 116 16.12 -7.42 -18.39
N GLU A 117 15.72 -7.19 -19.63
CA GLU A 117 14.82 -6.09 -19.99
C GLU A 117 13.44 -6.25 -19.38
N LEU A 118 12.93 -7.47 -19.29
CA LEU A 118 11.60 -7.76 -18.78
C LEU A 118 11.55 -7.58 -17.26
N LEU A 119 12.57 -8.05 -16.56
CA LEU A 119 12.73 -7.79 -15.12
C LEU A 119 12.90 -6.29 -14.84
N ARG A 120 13.71 -5.59 -15.64
CA ARG A 120 13.91 -4.13 -15.52
C ARG A 120 12.60 -3.37 -15.73
N GLU A 121 11.80 -3.77 -16.71
CA GLU A 121 10.49 -3.15 -16.97
C GLU A 121 9.51 -3.42 -15.82
N ALA A 122 9.45 -4.64 -15.29
CA ALA A 122 8.62 -4.99 -14.14
C ALA A 122 9.00 -4.18 -12.90
N ARG A 123 10.31 -4.03 -12.61
CA ARG A 123 10.83 -3.17 -11.54
C ARG A 123 10.44 -1.71 -11.72
N GLY A 124 10.47 -1.19 -12.95
CA GLY A 124 10.02 0.18 -13.23
C GLY A 124 8.55 0.40 -12.85
N LYS A 125 7.68 -0.60 -13.09
CA LYS A 125 6.27 -0.56 -12.67
C LYS A 125 6.12 -0.70 -11.15
N GLU A 126 6.91 -1.56 -10.50
CA GLU A 126 6.96 -1.69 -9.04
C GLU A 126 7.34 -0.35 -8.37
N GLU A 127 8.38 0.31 -8.86
CA GLU A 127 8.79 1.63 -8.38
C GLU A 127 7.70 2.69 -8.59
N LYS A 128 6.96 2.60 -9.71
CA LYS A 128 5.80 3.47 -9.93
C LYS A 128 4.70 3.21 -8.90
N ILE A 129 4.42 1.95 -8.55
CA ILE A 129 3.49 1.60 -7.47
C ILE A 129 3.95 2.21 -6.14
N LYS A 130 5.23 2.02 -5.77
CA LYS A 130 5.80 2.58 -4.53
C LYS A 130 5.68 4.10 -4.48
N SER A 131 5.77 4.79 -5.62
CA SER A 131 5.66 6.24 -5.67
C SER A 131 4.30 6.79 -5.22
N PHE A 132 3.21 6.01 -5.34
CA PHE A 132 1.91 6.41 -4.79
C PHE A 132 1.89 6.42 -3.27
N SER A 133 2.81 5.71 -2.61
CA SER A 133 2.91 5.69 -1.14
C SER A 133 3.83 6.78 -0.59
N TYR A 134 4.32 7.71 -1.42
CA TYR A 134 5.11 8.84 -0.94
C TYR A 134 4.27 9.80 -0.11
N ARG A 135 4.85 10.33 0.97
CA ARG A 135 4.13 11.09 2.02
C ARG A 135 3.35 12.31 1.51
N ASN A 136 3.80 12.90 0.42
CA ASN A 136 3.20 14.08 -0.19
C ASN A 136 2.04 13.76 -1.16
N THR A 137 1.73 12.49 -1.39
CA THR A 137 0.64 12.10 -2.28
C THR A 137 -0.70 12.10 -1.56
N ASP A 138 -1.77 12.39 -2.30
CA ASP A 138 -3.13 12.28 -1.76
C ASP A 138 -3.48 10.83 -1.38
N TYR A 139 -2.92 9.85 -2.09
CA TYR A 139 -3.05 8.44 -1.77
C TYR A 139 -2.53 8.15 -0.35
N PHE A 140 -1.27 8.50 -0.06
CA PHE A 140 -0.69 8.29 1.26
C PHE A 140 -1.49 9.00 2.34
N ARG A 141 -1.84 10.28 2.13
CA ARG A 141 -2.59 11.08 3.10
C ARG A 141 -3.96 10.50 3.42
N TYR A 142 -4.66 9.97 2.40
CA TYR A 142 -5.95 9.31 2.60
C TYR A 142 -5.80 8.05 3.47
N VAL A 143 -4.84 7.18 3.12
CA VAL A 143 -4.55 5.95 3.87
C VAL A 143 -4.12 6.27 5.31
N GLU A 144 -3.28 7.28 5.51
CA GLU A 144 -2.83 7.73 6.82
C GLU A 144 -4.00 8.19 7.70
N HIS A 145 -4.92 9.00 7.16
CA HIS A 145 -6.12 9.40 7.93
C HIS A 145 -7.02 8.21 8.30
N TYR A 146 -7.19 7.27 7.38
CA TYR A 146 -7.95 6.04 7.66
C TYR A 146 -7.29 5.22 8.77
N GLN A 147 -6.00 4.97 8.67
CA GLN A 147 -5.24 4.17 9.64
C GLN A 147 -5.23 4.84 11.01
N ASN A 148 -5.03 6.14 11.06
CA ASN A 148 -5.08 6.91 12.31
C ASN A 148 -6.43 6.73 13.03
N ILE A 149 -7.55 6.84 12.33
CA ILE A 149 -8.86 6.62 12.97
C ILE A 149 -9.02 5.18 13.44
N ARG A 150 -8.57 4.19 12.66
CA ARG A 150 -8.60 2.78 13.07
C ARG A 150 -7.78 2.53 14.32
N ASP A 151 -6.57 3.07 14.38
CA ASP A 151 -5.67 2.90 15.51
C ASP A 151 -6.25 3.55 16.76
N ILE A 152 -6.79 4.76 16.65
CA ILE A 152 -7.48 5.45 17.75
C ILE A 152 -8.64 4.61 18.28
N LEU A 153 -9.49 4.09 17.39
CA LEU A 153 -10.65 3.27 17.76
C LEU A 153 -10.27 1.89 18.32
N SER A 154 -9.10 1.37 17.95
CA SER A 154 -8.62 0.07 18.43
C SER A 154 -7.95 0.20 19.80
N ASN A 155 -7.05 1.19 19.94
CA ASN A 155 -6.27 1.42 21.15
C ASN A 155 -7.12 2.07 22.25
N LYS A 156 -8.14 2.85 21.88
CA LYS A 156 -9.05 3.57 22.80
C LYS A 156 -8.28 4.22 23.95
N PRO A 157 -7.34 5.15 23.68
CA PRO A 157 -6.42 5.68 24.69
C PRO A 157 -7.11 6.27 25.92
N TRP A 158 -8.38 6.69 25.80
CA TRP A 158 -9.20 7.21 26.91
C TRP A 158 -9.77 6.16 27.88
N LYS A 159 -9.55 4.86 27.64
CA LYS A 159 -10.01 3.78 28.52
C LYS A 159 -9.07 3.46 29.68
N GLY A 160 -7.86 4.03 29.72
CA GLY A 160 -6.94 3.83 30.85
C GLY A 160 -7.52 4.31 32.18
N GLU A 161 -7.28 3.56 33.25
CA GLU A 161 -7.84 3.84 34.59
C GLU A 161 -7.47 5.25 35.11
N ASN A 162 -6.27 5.72 34.77
CA ASN A 162 -5.77 7.04 35.18
C ASN A 162 -6.07 8.18 34.19
N VAL A 163 -6.82 7.92 33.11
CA VAL A 163 -7.07 8.94 32.09
C VAL A 163 -8.28 9.79 32.49
N ILE A 164 -7.99 11.05 32.80
CA ILE A 164 -8.98 12.08 33.16
C ILE A 164 -9.50 12.78 31.89
N LYS A 165 -8.61 13.10 30.95
CA LYS A 165 -8.92 13.74 29.66
C LYS A 165 -7.91 13.35 28.60
N GLU A 166 -8.38 13.18 27.37
CA GLU A 166 -7.57 12.82 26.20
C GLU A 166 -7.89 13.78 25.04
N VAL A 167 -6.86 14.20 24.27
CA VAL A 167 -7.03 15.13 23.15
C VAL A 167 -6.56 14.49 21.86
N ILE A 168 -7.50 14.19 20.98
CA ILE A 168 -7.22 13.55 19.70
C ILE A 168 -7.30 14.59 18.59
N ARG A 169 -6.24 14.67 17.79
CA ARG A 169 -6.18 15.50 16.58
C ARG A 169 -6.44 14.63 15.36
N LEU A 170 -7.37 15.07 14.51
CA LEU A 170 -7.78 14.35 13.31
C LEU A 170 -7.08 14.87 12.04
N ALA A 171 -6.34 15.97 12.18
CA ALA A 171 -5.46 16.59 11.20
C ALA A 171 -4.37 17.36 11.95
#